data_AF-A0AA49GLS9-F1
#
_entry.id   AF-A0AA49GLS9-F1
#
_cell.length_a   1.000
_cell.length_b   1.000
_cell.length_c   1.000
_cell.angle_alpha   90.00
_cell.angle_beta   90.00
_cell.angle_gamma   90.00
#
_symmetry.space_group_name_H-M   'P 1'
#
loop_
_entity.id
_entity.type
_entity.pdbx_description
1 polymer ?
#
loop_
_entity_poly.entity_id
_entity_poly.type
_entity_poly.pdbx_seq_one_letter_code
_entity_poly.pdbx_strand_id
1 'polypeptide(L)'
;MKARNLAIAKFSVAAFILGLMGFWIFKTTKPFNEFAYGVIGVMLLVVGFVIYSGIQAFKDAKSGLNPVDELSRKITQKAAATAFHISIYMWLVGLFILDIFPVDSVNKAKFVIAIGMMGMTLIFLFIRLYLSRVGIDDNKD
;
A
#
# COMPACT_ATOMS: atom_id res chain seq x y z
N MET A 1 5.55 6.42 25.04
CA MET A 1 6.00 5.04 24.69
C MET A 1 5.28 4.42 23.49
N LYS A 2 3.93 4.47 23.41
CA LYS A 2 3.15 3.88 22.29
C LYS A 2 3.58 4.37 20.89
N ALA A 3 3.84 5.66 20.74
CA ALA A 3 4.32 6.33 19.53
C ALA A 3 5.58 5.69 18.91
N ARG A 4 6.59 5.50 19.76
CA ARG A 4 7.92 5.00 19.38
C ARG A 4 7.83 3.56 18.87
N ASN A 5 7.06 2.72 19.56
CA ASN A 5 6.88 1.32 19.19
C ASN A 5 6.14 1.18 17.84
N LEU A 6 5.16 2.06 17.57
CA LEU A 6 4.47 2.10 16.28
C LEU A 6 5.39 2.53 15.14
N ALA A 7 6.25 3.54 15.35
CA ALA A 7 7.22 3.96 14.35
C ALA A 7 8.23 2.84 14.07
N ILE A 8 8.77 2.19 15.11
CA ILE A 8 9.67 1.03 14.97
C ILE A 8 8.98 -0.08 14.16
N ALA A 9 7.73 -0.41 14.47
CA ALA A 9 6.99 -1.43 13.72
C ALA A 9 6.89 -1.08 12.21
N LYS A 10 6.57 0.17 11.87
CA LYS A 10 6.52 0.63 10.47
C LYS A 10 7.88 0.51 9.77
N PHE A 11 8.96 0.91 10.43
CA PHE A 11 10.32 0.79 9.88
C PHE A 11 10.74 -0.67 9.71
N SER A 12 10.41 -1.55 10.67
CA SER A 12 10.67 -2.99 10.56
C SER A 12 9.92 -3.61 9.38
N VAL A 13 8.65 -3.23 9.17
CA VAL A 13 7.88 -3.69 8.00
C VAL A 13 8.52 -3.19 6.70
N ALA A 14 8.92 -1.92 6.62
CA ALA A 14 9.60 -1.37 5.44
C ALA A 14 10.92 -2.10 5.15
N ALA A 15 11.74 -2.34 6.17
CA ALA A 15 13.00 -3.07 6.05
C ALA A 15 12.78 -4.52 5.59
N PHE A 16 11.73 -5.18 6.11
CA PHE A 16 11.37 -6.53 5.69
C PHE A 16 10.97 -6.59 4.22
N ILE A 17 10.13 -5.66 3.75
CA ILE A 17 9.73 -5.58 2.34
C ILE A 17 10.95 -5.35 1.44
N LEU A 18 11.82 -4.41 1.79
CA LEU A 18 13.05 -4.14 1.03
C LEU A 18 14.00 -5.35 1.03
N GLY A 19 14.11 -6.07 2.15
CA GLY A 19 14.92 -7.28 2.24
C GLY A 19 14.41 -8.39 1.32
N LEU A 20 13.10 -8.64 1.31
CA LEU A 20 12.48 -9.61 0.40
C LEU A 20 12.64 -9.20 -1.06
N MET A 21 12.47 -7.91 -1.38
CA MET A 21 12.65 -7.38 -2.72
C MET A 21 14.11 -7.53 -3.19
N GLY A 22 15.08 -7.17 -2.34
CA GLY A 22 16.51 -7.34 -2.63
C GLY A 22 16.89 -8.81 -2.81
N PHE A 23 16.34 -9.70 -1.98
CA PHE A 23 16.53 -11.15 -2.14
C PHE A 23 15.95 -11.66 -3.47
N TRP A 24 14.76 -11.22 -3.86
CA TRP A 24 14.14 -11.58 -5.13
C TRP A 24 14.98 -11.10 -6.33
N ILE A 25 15.48 -9.86 -6.28
CA ILE A 25 16.36 -9.31 -7.31
C ILE A 25 17.65 -10.13 -7.41
N PHE A 26 18.28 -10.47 -6.28
CA PHE A 26 19.51 -11.26 -6.25
C PHE A 26 19.33 -12.68 -6.78
N LYS A 27 18.17 -13.31 -6.54
CA LYS A 27 17.86 -14.66 -7.04
C LYS A 27 17.43 -14.68 -8.51
N THR A 28 17.12 -13.54 -9.09
CA THR A 28 16.63 -13.48 -10.47
C THR A 28 17.80 -13.66 -11.44
N THR A 29 17.78 -14.77 -12.18
CA THR A 29 18.83 -15.13 -13.16
C THR A 29 18.55 -14.61 -14.58
N LYS A 30 17.34 -14.12 -14.85
CA LYS A 30 16.92 -13.58 -16.15
C LYS A 30 16.90 -12.05 -16.12
N PRO A 31 17.14 -11.36 -17.24
CA PRO A 31 16.96 -9.92 -17.29
C PRO A 31 15.51 -9.55 -16.97
N PHE A 32 15.32 -8.44 -16.27
CA PHE A 32 13.99 -7.92 -15.94
C PHE A 32 13.26 -7.48 -17.21
N ASN A 33 11.96 -7.79 -17.28
CA ASN A 33 11.06 -7.25 -18.30
C ASN A 33 10.39 -5.95 -17.81
N GLU A 34 9.68 -5.27 -18.71
CA GLU A 34 8.96 -4.01 -18.40
C GLU A 34 8.01 -4.16 -17.21
N PHE A 35 7.32 -5.30 -17.10
CA PHE A 35 6.42 -5.58 -15.98
C PHE A 35 7.16 -5.65 -14.64
N ALA A 36 8.33 -6.30 -14.59
CA ALA A 36 9.14 -6.37 -13.39
C ALA A 36 9.59 -4.97 -12.91
N TYR A 37 9.96 -4.08 -13.83
CA TYR A 37 10.26 -2.68 -13.48
C TYR A 37 9.03 -1.96 -12.90
N GLY A 38 7.85 -2.20 -13.46
CA GLY A 38 6.58 -1.67 -12.92
C GLY A 38 6.31 -2.14 -11.49
N VAL A 39 6.47 -3.44 -11.22
CA VAL A 39 6.29 -4.01 -9.87
C VAL A 39 7.28 -3.43 -8.88
N ILE A 40 8.56 -3.31 -9.25
CA ILE A 40 9.59 -2.67 -8.41
C ILE A 40 9.21 -1.22 -8.11
N GLY A 41 8.76 -0.46 -9.11
CA GLY A 41 8.31 0.91 -8.94
C GLY A 41 7.16 1.04 -7.94
N VAL A 42 6.13 0.19 -8.06
CA VAL A 42 5.01 0.16 -7.11
C VAL A 42 5.46 -0.22 -5.70
N MET A 43 6.34 -1.21 -5.55
CA MET A 43 6.88 -1.59 -4.24
C MET A 43 7.65 -0.44 -3.59
N LEU A 44 8.49 0.27 -4.34
CA LEU A 44 9.22 1.43 -3.84
C LEU A 44 8.29 2.56 -3.42
N LEU A 45 7.19 2.81 -4.16
CA LEU A 45 6.16 3.78 -3.77
C LEU A 45 5.51 3.38 -2.43
N VAL A 46 5.15 2.10 -2.26
CA VAL A 46 4.55 1.60 -1.01
C VAL A 46 5.53 1.74 0.15
N VAL A 47 6.78 1.32 -0.02
CA VAL A 47 7.83 1.44 1.00
C VAL A 47 8.07 2.91 1.36
N GLY A 48 8.19 3.77 0.35
CA GLY A 48 8.36 5.21 0.53
C GLY A 48 7.23 5.82 1.36
N PHE A 49 5.99 5.41 1.11
CA PHE A 49 4.85 5.84 1.91
C PHE A 49 4.91 5.34 3.37
N VAL A 50 5.29 4.07 3.59
CA VAL A 50 5.44 3.52 4.95
C VAL A 50 6.50 4.32 5.72
N ILE A 51 7.65 4.56 5.11
CA ILE A 51 8.76 5.35 5.68
C ILE A 51 8.30 6.78 5.97
N TYR A 52 7.68 7.46 5.00
CA TYR A 52 7.13 8.81 5.18
C TYR A 52 6.17 8.88 6.37
N SER A 53 5.25 7.92 6.48
CA SER A 53 4.30 7.85 7.60
C SER A 53 4.95 7.53 8.95
N GLY A 54 6.11 6.87 8.95
CA GLY A 54 6.92 6.60 10.14
C GLY A 54 7.67 7.85 10.61
N ILE A 55 8.28 8.58 9.66
CA ILE A 55 8.97 9.84 9.92
C ILE A 55 7.99 10.89 10.46
N GLN A 56 6.81 11.02 9.83
CA GLN A 56 5.78 11.96 10.29
C GLN A 56 5.37 11.65 11.74
N ALA A 57 5.08 10.38 12.05
CA ALA A 57 4.74 9.97 13.41
C ALA A 57 5.85 10.25 14.44
N PHE A 58 7.12 10.21 14.04
CA PHE A 58 8.25 10.56 14.91
C PHE A 58 8.35 12.07 15.13
N LYS A 59 8.13 12.88 14.09
CA LYS A 59 8.09 14.35 14.20
C LYS A 59 6.95 14.80 15.11
N ASP A 60 5.76 14.23 14.94
CA ASP A 60 4.58 14.54 15.74
C ASP A 60 4.78 14.17 17.22
N ALA A 61 5.42 13.02 17.48
CA ALA A 61 5.77 12.60 18.84
C ALA A 61 6.81 13.53 19.49
N LYS A 62 7.74 14.09 18.71
CA LYS A 62 8.74 15.05 19.21
C LYS A 62 8.12 16.41 19.52
N SER A 63 7.07 16.81 18.80
CA SER A 63 6.31 18.05 19.07
C SER A 63 5.26 17.92 20.18
N GLY A 64 5.18 16.77 20.86
CA GLY A 64 4.22 16.54 21.94
C GLY A 64 2.79 16.27 21.48
N LEU A 65 2.56 16.15 20.16
CA LEU A 65 1.27 15.79 19.61
C LEU A 65 1.04 14.28 19.76
N ASN A 66 -0.22 13.89 20.00
CA ASN A 66 -0.56 12.48 20.02
C ASN A 66 -0.44 11.92 18.58
N PRO A 67 0.46 10.96 18.31
CA PRO A 67 0.64 10.40 16.96
C PRO A 67 -0.57 9.60 16.46
N VAL A 68 -1.55 9.34 17.34
CA VAL A 68 -2.84 8.74 17.00
C VAL A 68 -3.92 9.77 17.28
N ASP A 69 -3.92 10.83 16.46
CA ASP A 69 -5.00 11.79 16.42
C ASP A 69 -6.30 11.10 15.93
N GLU A 70 -7.43 11.49 16.52
CA GLU A 70 -8.76 10.95 16.17
C GLU A 70 -9.07 11.21 14.69
N LEU A 71 -8.69 12.37 14.17
CA LEU A 71 -8.87 12.71 12.76
C LEU A 71 -8.05 11.78 11.85
N SER A 72 -6.78 11.51 12.19
CA SER A 72 -5.93 10.58 11.44
C SER A 72 -6.49 9.15 11.45
N ARG A 73 -7.10 8.74 12.57
CA ARG A 73 -7.80 7.45 12.69
C ARG A 73 -9.03 7.41 11.79
N LYS A 74 -9.87 8.44 11.82
CA LYS A 74 -11.06 8.58 10.95
C LYS A 74 -10.67 8.57 9.47
N ILE A 75 -9.62 9.29 9.09
CA ILE A 75 -9.06 9.29 7.73
C ILE A 75 -8.65 7.90 7.30
N THR A 76 -7.91 7.19 8.16
CA THR A 76 -7.43 5.85 7.84
C THR A 76 -8.60 4.86 7.71
N GLN A 77 -9.61 4.95 8.56
CA GLN A 77 -10.81 4.12 8.51
C GLN A 77 -11.66 4.40 7.25
N LYS A 78 -11.92 5.68 6.94
CA LYS A 78 -12.68 6.08 5.75
C LYS A 78 -11.93 5.70 4.46
N ALA A 79 -10.61 5.89 4.43
CA ALA A 79 -9.77 5.45 3.33
C ALA A 79 -9.81 3.93 3.14
N ALA A 80 -9.71 3.15 4.23
CA ALA A 80 -9.78 1.70 4.17
C ALA A 80 -11.15 1.19 3.67
N ALA A 81 -12.25 1.75 4.19
CA ALA A 81 -13.59 1.38 3.77
C ALA A 81 -13.84 1.71 2.28
N THR A 82 -13.45 2.91 1.86
CA THR A 82 -13.60 3.35 0.47
C THR A 82 -12.72 2.52 -0.47
N ALA A 83 -11.47 2.27 -0.08
CA ALA A 83 -10.56 1.43 -0.85
C ALA A 83 -11.06 0.00 -1.00
N PHE A 84 -11.59 -0.58 0.08
CA PHE A 84 -12.21 -1.90 0.05
C PHE A 84 -13.41 -1.93 -0.91
N HIS A 85 -14.30 -0.94 -0.82
CA HIS A 85 -15.46 -0.85 -1.72
C HIS A 85 -15.04 -0.76 -3.20
N ILE A 86 -14.09 0.12 -3.54
CA ILE A 86 -13.56 0.26 -4.90
C ILE A 86 -12.84 -1.02 -5.35
N SER A 87 -12.13 -1.68 -4.44
CA SER A 87 -11.37 -2.89 -4.77
C SER A 87 -12.25 -4.02 -5.26
N ILE A 88 -13.49 -4.17 -4.75
CA ILE A 88 -14.42 -5.22 -5.20
C ILE A 88 -14.69 -5.10 -6.70
N TYR A 89 -14.93 -3.88 -7.20
CA TYR A 89 -15.12 -3.64 -8.63
C TYR A 89 -13.84 -3.89 -9.43
N MET A 90 -12.68 -3.53 -8.87
CA MET A 90 -11.40 -3.81 -9.51
C MET A 90 -11.12 -5.32 -9.61
N TRP A 91 -11.46 -6.12 -8.60
CA TRP A 91 -11.37 -7.57 -8.65
C TRP A 91 -12.29 -8.18 -9.70
N LEU A 92 -13.53 -7.70 -9.79
CA LEU A 92 -14.46 -8.11 -10.85
C LEU A 92 -13.87 -7.88 -12.24
N VAL A 93 -13.36 -6.67 -12.50
CA VAL A 93 -12.72 -6.32 -13.76
C VAL A 93 -11.47 -7.20 -14.00
N GLY A 94 -10.65 -7.43 -12.98
CA GLY A 94 -9.45 -8.27 -13.07
C GLY A 94 -9.76 -9.72 -13.49
N LEU A 95 -10.88 -10.29 -13.03
CA LEU A 95 -11.31 -11.63 -13.43
C LEU A 95 -11.71 -11.68 -14.91
N PHE A 96 -12.45 -10.69 -15.42
CA PHE A 96 -12.79 -10.63 -16.85
C PHE A 96 -11.56 -10.45 -17.73
N ILE A 97 -10.59 -9.65 -17.29
CA ILE A 97 -9.36 -9.40 -18.05
C ILE A 97 -8.48 -10.66 -18.16
N LEU A 98 -8.50 -11.55 -17.16
CA LEU A 98 -7.73 -12.80 -17.21
C LEU A 98 -8.13 -13.74 -18.33
N ASP A 99 -9.39 -13.71 -18.76
CA ASP A 99 -9.87 -14.57 -19.83
C ASP A 99 -9.32 -14.14 -21.19
N ILE A 100 -8.86 -12.89 -21.29
CA ILE A 100 -8.28 -12.30 -22.51
C ILE A 100 -6.79 -12.67 -22.64
N PHE A 101 -6.08 -12.91 -21.53
CA PHE A 101 -4.65 -13.18 -21.56
C PHE A 101 -4.31 -14.67 -21.73
N PRO A 102 -3.43 -15.04 -22.69
CA PRO A 102 -2.99 -16.42 -22.92
C PRO A 102 -1.89 -16.79 -21.91
N VAL A 103 -2.26 -16.97 -20.65
CA VAL A 103 -1.36 -17.37 -19.56
C VAL A 103 -1.82 -18.73 -19.02
N ASP A 104 -0.90 -19.60 -18.59
CA ASP A 104 -1.28 -20.89 -17.99
C ASP A 104 -2.17 -20.70 -16.75
N SER A 105 -3.15 -21.58 -16.51
CA SER A 105 -4.14 -21.43 -15.42
C SER A 105 -3.53 -21.23 -14.02
N VAL A 106 -2.42 -21.89 -13.70
CA VAL A 106 -1.71 -21.72 -12.41
C VAL A 106 -1.03 -20.36 -12.32
N ASN A 107 -0.52 -19.85 -13.43
CA ASN A 107 0.14 -18.54 -13.51
C ASN A 107 -0.91 -17.42 -13.54
N LYS A 108 -2.10 -17.64 -14.11
CA LYS A 108 -3.24 -16.70 -14.08
C LYS A 108 -3.67 -16.36 -12.65
N ALA A 109 -3.87 -17.38 -11.80
CA ALA A 109 -4.29 -17.16 -10.43
C ALA A 109 -3.27 -16.34 -9.63
N LYS A 110 -1.98 -16.69 -9.73
CA LYS A 110 -0.90 -15.93 -9.09
C LYS A 110 -0.84 -14.49 -9.59
N PHE A 111 -1.02 -14.29 -10.89
CA PHE A 111 -0.98 -12.98 -11.52
C PHE A 111 -2.12 -12.08 -11.04
N VAL A 112 -3.36 -12.57 -11.01
CA VAL A 112 -4.50 -11.78 -10.50
C VAL A 112 -4.39 -11.50 -9.02
N ILE A 113 -3.93 -12.47 -8.22
CA ILE A 113 -3.72 -12.23 -6.79
C ILE A 113 -2.67 -11.13 -6.59
N ALA A 114 -1.55 -11.19 -7.31
CA ALA A 114 -0.50 -10.19 -7.22
C ALA A 114 -0.99 -8.79 -7.64
N ILE A 115 -1.66 -8.68 -8.79
CA ILE A 115 -2.20 -7.41 -9.29
C ILE A 115 -3.31 -6.88 -8.39
N GLY A 116 -4.20 -7.75 -7.91
CA GLY A 116 -5.29 -7.38 -7.02
C GLY A 116 -4.78 -6.83 -5.69
N MET A 117 -3.77 -7.46 -5.08
CA MET A 117 -3.15 -6.95 -3.86
C MET A 117 -2.40 -5.62 -4.10
N MET A 118 -1.65 -5.50 -5.19
CA MET A 118 -0.99 -4.24 -5.55
C MET A 118 -2.01 -3.12 -5.80
N GLY A 119 -3.06 -3.40 -6.55
CA GLY A 119 -4.14 -2.46 -6.85
C GLY A 119 -4.86 -2.00 -5.58
N MET A 120 -5.22 -2.91 -4.69
CA MET A 120 -5.80 -2.58 -3.38
C MET A 120 -4.92 -1.63 -2.58
N THR A 121 -3.61 -1.90 -2.56
CA THR A 121 -2.64 -1.07 -1.85
C THR A 121 -2.57 0.33 -2.45
N LEU A 122 -2.51 0.44 -3.77
CA LEU A 122 -2.47 1.72 -4.47
C LEU A 122 -3.76 2.53 -4.27
N ILE A 123 -4.93 1.90 -4.40
CA ILE A 123 -6.23 2.55 -4.17
C ILE A 123 -6.27 3.13 -2.74
N PHE A 124 -5.87 2.33 -1.74
CA PHE A 124 -5.79 2.80 -0.37
C PHE A 124 -4.84 3.99 -0.20
N LEU A 125 -3.65 3.92 -0.81
CA LEU A 125 -2.66 5.01 -0.76
C LEU A 125 -3.22 6.30 -1.36
N PHE A 126 -3.81 6.25 -2.55
CA PHE A 126 -4.36 7.42 -3.20
C PHE A 126 -5.50 8.04 -2.42
N ILE A 127 -6.46 7.24 -1.94
CA ILE A 127 -7.58 7.74 -1.16
C ILE A 127 -7.10 8.33 0.16
N ARG A 128 -6.17 7.66 0.84
CA ARG A 128 -5.62 8.16 2.10
C ARG A 128 -4.87 9.48 1.90
N LEU A 129 -4.05 9.60 0.86
CA LEU A 129 -3.35 10.84 0.53
C LEU A 129 -4.34 11.96 0.19
N TYR A 130 -5.39 11.66 -0.56
CA TYR A 130 -6.44 12.62 -0.90
C TYR A 130 -7.18 13.12 0.35
N LEU A 131 -7.69 12.21 1.19
CA LEU A 131 -8.38 12.56 2.42
C LEU A 131 -7.48 13.30 3.43
N SER A 132 -6.19 12.97 3.46
CA SER A 132 -5.21 13.69 4.30
C SER A 132 -4.97 15.13 3.83
N ARG A 133 -5.28 15.48 2.58
CA ARG A 133 -5.13 16.84 2.03
C ARG A 133 -6.43 17.64 2.13
N VAL A 134 -7.56 17.01 1.85
CA VAL A 134 -8.89 17.67 1.83
C VAL A 134 -9.48 17.78 3.23
N GLY A 135 -9.09 16.91 4.17
CA GLY A 135 -9.73 16.79 5.46
C GLY A 135 -11.04 15.99 5.36
N ILE A 136 -11.61 15.67 6.53
CA ILE A 136 -12.94 15.04 6.63
C ILE A 136 -13.86 16.05 7.30
N ASP A 137 -14.95 16.38 6.62
CA ASP A 137 -16.05 17.16 7.20
C ASP A 137 -17.01 16.20 7.90
N ASP A 138 -17.08 16.28 9.23
CA ASP A 138 -17.90 15.40 10.10
C ASP A 138 -19.41 15.71 9.97
N ASN A 139 -19.79 16.77 9.24
CA ASN A 139 -21.18 17.25 9.11
C ASN A 139 -21.95 16.72 7.89
N LYS A 140 -21.40 15.76 7.14
CA LYS A 140 -22.03 15.25 5.89
C LYS A 140 -22.33 13.75 5.90
N ASP A 141 -22.54 13.17 7.08
CA ASP A 141 -23.12 11.83 7.24
C ASP A 141 -24.57 11.94 7.74
#